data_AF-A0A246RLN7-F1
#
_entry.id   AF-A0A246RLN7-F1
#
_cell.length_a   1.000
_cell.length_b   1.000
_cell.length_c   1.000
_cell.angle_alpha   90.00
_cell.angle_beta   90.00
_cell.angle_gamma   90.00
#
_symmetry.space_group_name_H-M   'P 1'
#
loop_
_entity.id
_entity.type
_entity.pdbx_description
1 polymer ?
#
loop_
_entity_poly.entity_id
_entity_poly.type
_entity_poly.pdbx_seq_one_letter_code
_entity_poly.pdbx_strand_id
1 'polypeptide(L)'
;MSWADAGAPGAVPPAVAAGLEPGRLAAGAHRRLGAPPSVARQHLLRSVRDLAFELKIEQLSLLEAVRGSRLGGVTLSPTQVPVLLRVTLEADGPGVRVGVLLVDRWPGRLGRNWGVTSVYVGLFESVLSTFDAVLGRLDPTAAASFTPWWRQTGPGDVAMMQHAAGLANRAQAAFSRHAGRLLDGDVPAQRQAVVTRTGGATFTFETADTVAEVPAELADGMLMVGTLIVSRPGGMPPKLVGQVQSLVFRVEERLAAGGADRITVEPADVPAVTFLHQQARLRGLLPVRTLRTCTTCRLEKVANPEMERMQERTRRTRDLASSISGLVTPYVLAGRLVQLNNKGPAFACPRCQGMDADETVVTYCQKCGDRRAETALRTCPKCQFDFRSLIGAEPVWRPRAAVRALPGPQPDGHPAPAARPVTPSAPGAPGGSGAARPVVGVAAAPPPGGGPPVAGTPVPPTAGAQRPGVPPAPPA
;
A
#
# COMPACT_ATOMS: atom_id res chain seq x y z
N MET A 1 21.39 -15.75 -2.22
CA MET A 1 21.53 -14.29 -2.32
C MET A 1 22.41 -13.82 -1.19
N SER A 2 23.30 -12.86 -1.43
CA SER A 2 24.17 -12.28 -0.41
C SER A 2 23.93 -10.78 -0.30
N TRP A 3 24.44 -10.18 0.78
CA TRP A 3 24.47 -8.73 0.96
C TRP A 3 25.47 -8.09 -0.03
N ALA A 4 25.10 -6.96 -0.63
CA ALA A 4 26.04 -6.03 -1.24
C ALA A 4 26.50 -5.03 -0.17
N ASP A 5 27.79 -4.69 -0.18
CA ASP A 5 28.33 -3.64 0.67
C ASP A 5 27.83 -2.27 0.17
N ALA A 6 27.15 -1.54 1.05
CA ALA A 6 26.65 -0.20 0.78
C ALA A 6 27.80 0.83 0.79
N GLY A 7 28.66 0.74 -0.22
CA GLY A 7 29.81 1.61 -0.43
C GLY A 7 30.22 1.80 -1.89
N ALA A 8 29.51 1.19 -2.85
CA ALA A 8 29.78 1.43 -4.26
C ALA A 8 29.45 2.90 -4.61
N PRO A 9 30.40 3.68 -5.16
CA PRO A 9 30.19 5.09 -5.46
C PRO A 9 29.06 5.25 -6.49
N GLY A 10 27.99 5.97 -6.10
CA GLY A 10 26.86 6.31 -6.97
C GLY A 10 25.49 5.79 -6.56
N ALA A 11 25.40 4.83 -5.63
CA ALA A 11 24.12 4.35 -5.12
C ALA A 11 23.68 5.18 -3.90
N VAL A 12 22.85 6.22 -4.11
CA VAL A 12 22.11 6.83 -2.99
C VAL A 12 21.25 5.71 -2.37
N PRO A 13 21.44 5.34 -1.09
CA PRO A 13 20.62 4.31 -0.48
C PRO A 13 19.15 4.75 -0.54
N PRO A 14 18.22 3.91 -1.03
CA PRO A 14 16.81 4.25 -1.16
C PRO A 14 16.17 4.73 0.15
N ALA A 15 16.78 4.36 1.28
CA ALA A 15 16.43 4.80 2.62
C ALA A 15 16.33 6.33 2.79
N VAL A 16 17.24 7.10 2.16
CA VAL A 16 17.20 8.57 2.24
C VAL A 16 16.04 9.13 1.42
N ALA A 17 15.78 8.54 0.25
CA ALA A 17 14.63 8.91 -0.58
C ALA A 17 13.28 8.54 0.07
N ALA A 18 13.27 7.53 0.95
CA ALA A 18 12.11 7.14 1.74
C ALA A 18 11.88 8.02 3.00
N GLY A 19 12.67 9.09 3.19
CA GLY A 19 12.53 10.00 4.34
C GLY A 19 12.93 9.38 5.68
N LEU A 20 13.75 8.33 5.67
CA LEU A 20 14.16 7.66 6.90
C LEU A 20 15.18 8.48 7.67
N GLU A 21 15.02 8.50 9.01
CA GLU A 21 15.95 9.18 9.90
C GLU A 21 17.37 8.60 9.76
N PRO A 22 18.40 9.46 9.62
CA PRO A 22 19.78 8.99 9.57
C PRO A 22 20.17 8.26 10.85
N GLY A 23 20.83 7.10 10.69
CA GLY A 23 21.28 6.23 11.80
C GLY A 23 20.42 5.00 12.06
N ARG A 24 19.35 4.76 11.28
CA ARG A 24 18.58 3.51 11.36
C ARG A 24 19.23 2.38 10.57
N LEU A 25 19.08 1.17 11.09
CA LEU A 25 19.35 -0.05 10.35
C LEU A 25 18.27 -0.19 9.28
N ALA A 26 18.70 -0.27 8.03
CA ALA A 26 17.81 -0.50 6.92
C ALA A 26 18.37 -1.59 6.02
N ALA A 27 17.50 -2.33 5.38
CA ALA A 27 17.86 -3.28 4.34
C ALA A 27 16.77 -3.31 3.29
N GLY A 28 17.13 -3.68 2.06
CA GLY A 28 16.14 -3.73 1.02
C GLY A 28 16.63 -4.31 -0.28
N ALA A 29 15.71 -4.34 -1.23
CA ALA A 29 15.91 -4.89 -2.55
C ALA A 29 14.94 -4.27 -3.55
N HIS A 30 15.36 -4.19 -4.81
CA HIS A 30 14.46 -3.88 -5.92
C HIS A 30 14.44 -5.05 -6.89
N ARG A 31 13.24 -5.42 -7.33
CA ARG A 31 12.99 -6.54 -8.24
C ARG A 31 12.15 -6.05 -9.39
N ARG A 32 12.44 -6.49 -10.61
CA ARG A 32 11.55 -6.30 -11.77
C ARG A 32 10.98 -7.65 -12.14
N LEU A 33 9.69 -7.70 -12.42
CA LEU A 33 8.94 -8.91 -12.75
C LEU A 33 8.11 -8.62 -14.00
N GLY A 34 7.97 -9.60 -14.89
CA GLY A 34 7.02 -9.57 -16.00
C GLY A 34 5.57 -9.85 -15.59
N ALA A 35 5.34 -10.17 -14.31
CA ALA A 35 3.99 -10.41 -13.78
C ALA A 35 3.21 -9.10 -13.54
N PRO A 36 1.87 -9.11 -13.66
CA PRO A 36 1.06 -7.93 -13.34
C PRO A 36 1.18 -7.51 -11.86
N PRO A 37 1.14 -6.20 -11.54
CA PRO A 37 1.25 -5.70 -10.16
C PRO A 37 0.24 -6.32 -9.19
N SER A 38 -1.00 -6.58 -9.63
CA SER A 38 -2.06 -7.17 -8.82
C SER A 38 -1.73 -8.60 -8.35
N VAL A 39 -1.11 -9.40 -9.21
CA VAL A 39 -0.69 -10.78 -8.91
C VAL A 39 0.48 -10.75 -7.94
N ALA A 40 1.52 -9.96 -8.22
CA ALA A 40 2.66 -9.79 -7.33
C ALA A 40 2.21 -9.34 -5.93
N ARG A 41 1.34 -8.33 -5.85
CA ARG A 41 0.76 -7.84 -4.60
C ARG A 41 0.05 -8.93 -3.81
N GLN A 42 -0.76 -9.78 -4.45
CA GLN A 42 -1.47 -10.85 -3.75
C GLN A 42 -0.52 -11.85 -3.07
N HIS A 43 0.56 -12.23 -3.77
CA HIS A 43 1.58 -13.12 -3.24
C HIS A 43 2.36 -12.47 -2.09
N LEU A 44 2.78 -11.20 -2.27
CA LEU A 44 3.50 -10.44 -1.25
C LEU A 44 2.64 -10.23 0.00
N LEU A 45 1.36 -9.88 -0.15
CA LEU A 45 0.43 -9.70 0.97
C LEU A 45 0.24 -10.98 1.80
N ARG A 46 0.24 -12.15 1.15
CA ARG A 46 0.24 -13.43 1.85
C ARG A 46 1.52 -13.62 2.67
N SER A 47 2.68 -13.38 2.06
CA SER A 47 3.97 -13.49 2.75
C SER A 47 4.13 -12.51 3.93
N VAL A 48 3.60 -11.29 3.82
CA VAL A 48 3.55 -10.34 4.93
C VAL A 48 2.81 -10.93 6.14
N ARG A 49 1.66 -11.59 5.91
CA ARG A 49 0.87 -12.24 6.96
C ARG A 49 1.58 -13.46 7.53
N ASP A 50 2.15 -14.31 6.68
CA ASP A 50 2.89 -15.52 7.08
C ASP A 50 4.11 -15.18 7.96
N LEU A 51 4.73 -14.02 7.73
CA LEU A 51 5.86 -13.51 8.52
C LEU A 51 5.44 -12.77 9.80
N ALA A 52 4.15 -12.83 10.16
CA ALA A 52 3.54 -12.22 11.33
C ALA A 52 3.71 -10.69 11.40
N PHE A 53 3.71 -10.01 10.25
CA PHE A 53 3.61 -8.56 10.20
C PHE A 53 2.15 -8.11 10.28
N GLU A 54 1.88 -7.12 11.11
CA GLU A 54 0.61 -6.42 11.19
C GLU A 54 0.55 -5.33 10.13
N LEU A 55 -0.38 -5.46 9.18
CA LEU A 55 -0.56 -4.51 8.08
C LEU A 55 -1.13 -3.18 8.59
N LYS A 56 -0.42 -2.08 8.36
CA LYS A 56 -0.81 -0.71 8.74
C LYS A 56 -1.39 0.06 7.57
N ILE A 57 -0.77 -0.05 6.40
CA ILE A 57 -1.25 0.56 5.15
C ILE A 57 -1.41 -0.55 4.11
N GLU A 58 -2.60 -0.60 3.51
CA GLU A 58 -2.94 -1.52 2.44
C GLU A 58 -3.47 -0.73 1.24
N GLN A 59 -2.57 -0.25 0.40
CA GLN A 59 -2.85 0.39 -0.88
C GLN A 59 -2.53 -0.56 -2.03
N LEU A 60 -2.81 -0.17 -3.28
CA LEU A 60 -2.49 -0.98 -4.45
C LEU A 60 -0.98 -0.98 -4.74
N SER A 61 -0.36 0.20 -4.68
CA SER A 61 1.06 0.48 -4.92
C SER A 61 1.93 0.37 -3.68
N LEU A 62 1.34 0.32 -2.47
CA LEU A 62 2.07 0.37 -1.22
C LEU A 62 1.48 -0.58 -0.18
N LEU A 63 2.32 -1.45 0.38
CA LEU A 63 2.03 -2.20 1.60
C LEU A 63 3.00 -1.72 2.69
N GLU A 64 2.47 -1.22 3.80
CA GLU A 64 3.28 -0.96 4.99
C GLU A 64 2.77 -1.84 6.13
N ALA A 65 3.68 -2.56 6.75
CA ALA A 65 3.40 -3.47 7.83
C ALA A 65 4.45 -3.34 8.93
N VAL A 66 4.07 -3.64 10.16
CA VAL A 66 4.98 -3.60 11.29
C VAL A 66 4.99 -4.93 12.01
N ARG A 67 6.13 -5.30 12.56
CA ARG A 67 6.26 -6.48 13.42
C ARG A 67 6.97 -6.10 14.70
N GLY A 68 6.71 -6.85 15.76
CA GLY A 68 7.36 -6.69 17.04
C GLY A 68 6.82 -5.50 17.84
N SER A 69 7.30 -5.38 19.07
CA SER A 69 6.93 -4.30 19.98
C SER A 69 8.19 -3.66 20.55
N ARG A 70 8.06 -2.43 21.06
CA ARG A 70 9.18 -1.74 21.72
C ARG A 70 9.71 -2.54 22.92
N LEU A 71 8.81 -3.22 23.63
CA LEU A 71 9.15 -4.12 24.75
C LEU A 71 9.86 -5.39 24.27
N GLY A 72 9.49 -5.88 23.09
CA GLY A 72 10.04 -7.09 22.49
C GLY A 72 11.53 -7.02 22.15
N GLY A 73 12.06 -5.83 21.83
CA GLY A 73 13.51 -5.73 21.57
C GLY A 73 14.38 -5.76 22.85
N VAL A 74 13.78 -5.69 24.05
CA VAL A 74 14.52 -5.91 25.30
C VAL A 74 14.89 -7.40 25.48
N THR A 75 14.06 -8.31 24.98
CA THR A 75 14.31 -9.77 25.05
C THR A 75 15.26 -10.26 23.96
N LEU A 76 15.63 -9.40 23.00
CA LEU A 76 16.43 -9.72 21.81
C LEU A 76 15.87 -10.90 20.98
N SER A 77 14.60 -11.25 21.17
CA SER A 77 13.98 -12.31 20.39
C SER A 77 13.76 -11.85 18.94
N PRO A 78 14.24 -12.59 17.92
CA PRO A 78 14.06 -12.21 16.51
C PRO A 78 12.60 -12.03 16.12
N THR A 79 11.67 -12.73 16.78
CA THR A 79 10.23 -12.61 16.51
C THR A 79 9.61 -11.35 17.09
N GLN A 80 10.28 -10.72 18.08
CA GLN A 80 9.73 -9.60 18.85
C GLN A 80 10.43 -8.26 18.58
N VAL A 81 11.54 -8.24 17.84
CA VAL A 81 12.22 -6.98 17.50
C VAL A 81 11.33 -6.08 16.62
N PRO A 82 11.25 -4.77 16.93
CA PRO A 82 10.36 -3.86 16.23
C PRO A 82 10.89 -3.50 14.84
N VAL A 83 10.17 -3.93 13.80
CA VAL A 83 10.53 -3.72 12.38
C VAL A 83 9.38 -3.07 11.63
N LEU A 84 9.70 -2.12 10.76
CA LEU A 84 8.85 -1.62 9.69
C LEU A 84 9.22 -2.35 8.40
N LEU A 85 8.23 -2.90 7.73
CA LEU A 85 8.31 -3.43 6.38
C LEU A 85 7.49 -2.51 5.47
N ARG A 86 8.13 -2.02 4.41
CA ARG A 86 7.49 -1.27 3.34
C ARG A 86 7.75 -1.97 2.02
N VAL A 87 6.68 -2.24 1.29
CA VAL A 87 6.71 -2.85 -0.03
C VAL A 87 6.07 -1.87 -1.00
N THR A 88 6.85 -1.35 -1.94
CA THR A 88 6.34 -0.54 -3.04
C THR A 88 6.19 -1.42 -4.28
N LEU A 89 5.13 -1.20 -5.01
CA LEU A 89 4.91 -1.74 -6.34
C LEU A 89 4.85 -0.55 -7.28
N GLU A 90 5.59 -0.61 -8.38
CA GLU A 90 5.65 0.41 -9.43
C GLU A 90 5.34 -0.26 -10.76
N ALA A 91 4.44 0.31 -11.55
CA ALA A 91 4.18 -0.23 -12.89
C ALA A 91 5.45 -0.09 -13.76
N ASP A 92 5.87 -1.18 -14.42
CA ASP A 92 7.06 -1.20 -15.29
C ASP A 92 6.69 -1.87 -16.62
N GLY A 93 6.06 -1.10 -17.50
CA GLY A 93 5.47 -1.60 -18.75
C GLY A 93 4.35 -2.63 -18.49
N PRO A 94 4.42 -3.84 -19.07
CA PRO A 94 3.46 -4.92 -18.76
C PRO A 94 3.71 -5.59 -17.39
N GLY A 95 4.86 -5.30 -16.78
CA GLY A 95 5.31 -5.90 -15.53
C GLY A 95 5.18 -4.99 -14.32
N VAL A 96 5.93 -5.32 -13.28
CA VAL A 96 5.98 -4.56 -12.03
C VAL A 96 7.40 -4.51 -11.48
N ARG A 97 7.77 -3.34 -10.97
CA ARG A 97 8.94 -3.15 -10.13
C ARG A 97 8.51 -3.20 -8.67
N VAL A 98 9.08 -4.12 -7.91
CA VAL A 98 8.82 -4.31 -6.48
C VAL A 98 10.01 -3.76 -5.71
N GLY A 99 9.78 -2.76 -4.86
CA GLY A 99 10.75 -2.32 -3.85
C GLY A 99 10.39 -2.91 -2.50
N VAL A 100 11.34 -3.56 -1.83
CA VAL A 100 11.19 -4.05 -0.46
C VAL A 100 12.16 -3.29 0.43
N LEU A 101 11.66 -2.69 1.50
CA LEU A 101 12.40 -1.90 2.46
C LEU A 101 12.04 -2.36 3.88
N LEU A 102 13.07 -2.73 4.63
CA LEU A 102 12.99 -3.08 6.03
C LEU A 102 13.76 -2.03 6.82
N VAL A 103 13.16 -1.55 7.91
CA VAL A 103 13.74 -0.54 8.78
C VAL A 103 13.50 -0.94 10.22
N ASP A 104 14.51 -0.84 11.05
CA ASP A 104 14.28 -1.01 12.49
C ASP A 104 13.47 0.17 13.05
N ARG A 105 12.56 -0.13 13.98
CA ARG A 105 11.75 0.88 14.68
C ARG A 105 12.24 1.13 16.11
N TRP A 106 13.51 0.89 16.40
CA TRP A 106 14.05 1.08 17.75
C TRP A 106 14.06 2.57 18.13
N PRO A 107 13.45 2.98 19.26
CA PRO A 107 13.44 4.38 19.66
C PRO A 107 14.84 4.79 20.16
N GLY A 108 15.40 5.86 19.59
CA GLY A 108 16.64 6.49 20.04
C GLY A 108 17.91 6.06 19.30
N ARG A 109 18.90 6.97 19.27
CA ARG A 109 20.25 6.74 18.73
C ARG A 109 21.20 6.11 19.75
N LEU A 110 20.90 6.28 21.04
CA LEU A 110 21.71 5.82 22.17
C LEU A 110 21.13 4.51 22.71
N GLY A 111 21.93 3.44 22.72
CA GLY A 111 21.53 2.16 23.34
C GLY A 111 21.16 1.03 22.39
N ARG A 112 21.43 1.12 21.08
CA ARG A 112 21.51 -0.11 20.27
C ARG A 112 22.74 -0.89 20.71
N ASN A 113 22.54 -1.82 21.62
CA ASN A 113 23.56 -2.76 22.01
C ASN A 113 23.89 -3.66 20.81
N TRP A 114 25.16 -3.97 20.61
CA TRP A 114 25.72 -4.81 19.54
C TRP A 114 24.88 -6.06 19.18
N GLY A 115 24.37 -6.77 20.19
CA GLY A 115 23.54 -7.96 19.99
C GLY A 115 22.26 -7.68 19.18
N VAL A 116 21.69 -6.48 19.31
CA VAL A 116 20.47 -6.05 18.62
C VAL A 116 20.69 -5.98 17.11
N THR A 117 21.84 -5.47 16.65
CA THR A 117 22.10 -5.32 15.21
C THR A 117 22.17 -6.68 14.52
N SER A 118 22.87 -7.66 15.11
CA SER A 118 22.96 -9.01 14.53
C SER A 118 21.59 -9.68 14.38
N VAL A 119 20.70 -9.47 15.37
CA VAL A 119 19.31 -9.96 15.32
C VAL A 119 18.53 -9.31 14.19
N TYR A 120 18.65 -7.99 13.99
CA TYR A 120 18.02 -7.31 12.86
C TYR A 120 18.57 -7.78 11.51
N VAL A 121 19.88 -7.96 11.38
CA VAL A 121 20.49 -8.43 10.13
C VAL A 121 19.98 -9.83 9.76
N GLY A 122 20.00 -10.77 10.72
CA GLY A 122 19.46 -12.12 10.49
C GLY A 122 17.97 -12.12 10.17
N LEU A 123 17.20 -11.24 10.83
CA LEU A 123 15.79 -11.05 10.51
C LEU A 123 15.57 -10.48 9.10
N PHE A 124 16.33 -9.45 8.72
CA PHE A 124 16.21 -8.83 7.41
C PHE A 124 16.56 -9.81 6.30
N GLU A 125 17.59 -10.62 6.49
CA GLU A 125 17.95 -11.71 5.57
C GLU A 125 16.82 -12.74 5.43
N SER A 126 16.23 -13.17 6.54
CA SER A 126 15.10 -14.11 6.52
C SER A 126 13.87 -13.55 5.80
N VAL A 127 13.54 -12.27 6.02
CA VAL A 127 12.40 -11.64 5.33
C VAL A 127 12.70 -11.47 3.84
N LEU A 128 13.85 -10.90 3.47
CA LEU A 128 14.20 -10.67 2.08
C LEU A 128 14.35 -11.97 1.28
N SER A 129 14.91 -13.04 1.87
CA SER A 129 14.96 -14.36 1.25
C SER A 129 13.57 -14.96 1.01
N THR A 130 12.65 -14.80 1.96
CA THR A 130 11.26 -15.25 1.81
C THR A 130 10.58 -14.53 0.65
N PHE A 131 10.77 -13.20 0.55
CA PHE A 131 10.22 -12.39 -0.53
C PHE A 131 10.81 -12.78 -1.88
N ASP A 132 12.14 -12.91 -1.99
CA ASP A 132 12.79 -13.34 -3.22
C ASP A 132 12.37 -14.75 -3.66
N ALA A 133 12.16 -15.68 -2.72
CA ALA A 133 11.66 -17.01 -3.03
C ALA A 133 10.23 -17.00 -3.57
N VAL A 134 9.37 -16.11 -3.04
CA VAL A 134 7.98 -15.94 -3.50
C VAL A 134 7.95 -15.28 -4.88
N LEU A 135 8.73 -14.23 -5.07
CA LEU A 135 8.82 -13.52 -6.35
C LEU A 135 9.47 -14.38 -7.43
N GLY A 136 10.49 -15.17 -7.08
CA GLY A 136 11.15 -16.07 -8.02
C GLY A 136 10.27 -17.25 -8.45
N ARG A 137 9.33 -17.70 -7.61
CA ARG A 137 8.29 -18.65 -8.04
C ARG A 137 7.27 -18.02 -8.98
N LEU A 138 6.98 -16.74 -8.80
CA LEU A 138 6.03 -16.01 -9.64
C LEU A 138 6.62 -15.71 -11.03
N ASP A 139 7.90 -15.36 -11.09
CA ASP A 139 8.65 -15.10 -12.33
C ASP A 139 10.06 -15.71 -12.27
N PRO A 140 10.21 -16.98 -12.65
CA PRO A 140 11.51 -17.68 -12.63
C PRO A 140 12.54 -17.07 -13.57
N THR A 141 12.10 -16.49 -14.68
CA THR A 141 12.97 -15.86 -15.67
C THR A 141 13.58 -14.58 -15.11
N ALA A 142 12.77 -13.74 -14.46
CA ALA A 142 13.26 -12.54 -13.79
C ALA A 142 14.15 -12.86 -12.59
N ALA A 143 13.89 -13.96 -11.88
CA ALA A 143 14.66 -14.38 -10.69
C ALA A 143 16.17 -14.51 -10.96
N ALA A 144 16.55 -14.92 -12.18
CA ALA A 144 17.96 -15.03 -12.59
C ALA A 144 18.67 -13.67 -12.65
N SER A 145 17.93 -12.56 -12.75
CA SER A 145 18.44 -11.19 -12.84
C SER A 145 18.37 -10.41 -11.53
N PHE A 146 17.94 -11.05 -10.43
CA PHE A 146 17.80 -10.39 -9.14
C PHE A 146 19.17 -9.97 -8.60
N THR A 147 19.31 -8.68 -8.33
CA THR A 147 20.51 -8.11 -7.74
C THR A 147 20.63 -8.47 -6.25
N PRO A 148 21.85 -8.50 -5.70
CA PRO A 148 22.07 -8.65 -4.26
C PRO A 148 21.28 -7.63 -3.42
N TRP A 149 20.96 -7.99 -2.17
CA TRP A 149 20.30 -7.06 -1.26
C TRP A 149 21.25 -5.96 -0.81
N TRP A 150 20.72 -4.77 -0.56
CA TRP A 150 21.49 -3.70 0.07
C TRP A 150 21.16 -3.62 1.56
N ARG A 151 22.11 -3.11 2.36
CA ARG A 151 21.90 -2.83 3.79
C ARG A 151 22.63 -1.57 4.22
N GLN A 152 22.08 -0.88 5.19
CA GLN A 152 22.66 0.27 5.85
C GLN A 152 22.71 -0.05 7.35
N THR A 153 23.91 -0.23 7.90
CA THR A 153 24.11 -0.53 9.33
C THR A 153 24.40 0.72 10.18
N GLY A 154 24.48 1.90 9.54
CA GLY A 154 24.84 3.15 10.20
C GLY A 154 26.36 3.29 10.42
N PRO A 155 26.82 4.49 10.83
CA PRO A 155 28.26 4.82 10.90
C PRO A 155 29.04 4.09 12.00
N GLY A 156 28.38 3.33 12.88
CA GLY A 156 29.01 2.75 14.07
C GLY A 156 29.71 1.40 13.88
N ASP A 157 29.43 0.66 12.80
CA ASP A 157 29.52 -0.81 12.90
C ASP A 157 30.75 -1.50 12.32
N VAL A 158 31.58 -0.88 11.47
CA VAL A 158 32.68 -1.64 10.84
C VAL A 158 34.03 -1.52 11.56
N ALA A 159 34.36 -0.33 12.10
CA ALA A 159 35.67 -0.10 12.71
C ALA A 159 35.80 -0.64 14.15
N MET A 160 34.71 -0.69 14.93
CA MET A 160 34.74 -1.25 16.29
C MET A 160 34.54 -2.77 16.34
N MET A 161 34.21 -3.40 15.20
CA MET A 161 33.88 -4.83 15.06
C MET A 161 35.04 -5.77 15.45
N GLN A 162 36.29 -5.28 15.45
CA GLN A 162 37.49 -6.11 15.68
C GLN A 162 37.97 -6.13 17.14
N HIS A 163 37.58 -5.19 18.00
CA HIS A 163 38.18 -5.06 19.34
C HIS A 163 37.28 -5.46 20.53
N ALA A 164 35.97 -5.65 20.35
CA ALA A 164 35.03 -5.67 21.48
C ALA A 164 34.35 -7.01 21.81
N ALA A 165 34.70 -8.11 21.13
CA ALA A 165 34.07 -9.43 21.33
C ALA A 165 34.16 -10.00 22.77
N GLY A 166 35.00 -9.42 23.65
CA GLY A 166 35.19 -9.88 25.03
C GLY A 166 34.29 -9.25 26.11
N LEU A 167 33.60 -8.13 25.84
CA LEU A 167 32.97 -7.32 26.92
C LEU A 167 31.43 -7.40 27.02
N ALA A 168 30.75 -7.97 26.01
CA ALA A 168 29.29 -7.87 25.87
C ALA A 168 28.47 -8.65 26.92
N ASN A 169 29.04 -9.65 27.61
CA ASN A 169 28.27 -10.51 28.52
C ASN A 169 27.98 -9.89 29.91
N ARG A 170 28.58 -8.76 30.31
CA ARG A 170 28.41 -8.20 31.66
C ARG A 170 27.40 -7.06 31.78
N ALA A 171 27.01 -6.41 30.67
CA ALA A 171 26.18 -5.19 30.72
C ALA A 171 24.66 -5.44 30.77
N GLN A 172 24.21 -6.69 30.53
CA GLN A 172 22.79 -7.00 30.33
C GLN A 172 21.94 -6.97 31.63
N ALA A 173 22.55 -6.95 32.81
CA ALA A 173 21.84 -7.07 34.08
C ALA A 173 21.31 -5.73 34.67
N ALA A 174 21.79 -4.57 34.19
CA ALA A 174 21.53 -3.29 34.85
C ALA A 174 20.36 -2.47 34.24
N PHE A 175 19.99 -2.71 32.97
CA PHE A 175 19.08 -1.83 32.22
C PHE A 175 17.58 -2.15 32.34
N SER A 176 17.20 -3.23 33.04
CA SER A 176 15.81 -3.73 33.02
C SER A 176 14.80 -2.99 33.91
N ARG A 177 15.20 -2.00 34.72
CA ARG A 177 14.33 -1.51 35.82
C ARG A 177 13.49 -0.26 35.56
N HIS A 178 13.70 0.55 34.52
CA HIS A 178 13.07 1.90 34.45
C HIS A 178 12.35 2.30 33.14
N ALA A 179 12.19 1.42 32.15
CA ALA A 179 11.66 1.82 30.82
C ALA A 179 10.13 1.70 30.62
N GLY A 180 9.35 1.39 31.65
CA GLY A 180 7.97 0.90 31.48
C GLY A 180 6.86 1.93 31.18
N ARG A 181 7.06 3.24 31.36
CA ARG A 181 5.94 4.23 31.30
C ARG A 181 5.95 5.18 30.10
N LEU A 182 6.96 5.14 29.23
CA LEU A 182 7.12 6.09 28.11
C LEU A 182 6.82 5.49 26.73
N LEU A 183 6.35 4.23 26.64
CA LEU A 183 6.39 3.45 25.40
C LEU A 183 5.04 3.18 24.71
N ASP A 184 3.90 3.59 25.28
CA ASP A 184 2.55 3.20 24.82
C ASP A 184 1.80 4.24 23.95
N GLY A 185 2.53 5.15 23.30
CA GLY A 185 1.94 6.26 22.54
C GLY A 185 1.48 5.97 21.09
N ASP A 186 1.43 4.73 20.60
CA ASP A 186 1.01 4.46 19.22
C ASP A 186 -0.49 4.11 19.18
N VAL A 187 -1.32 5.11 18.84
CA VAL A 187 -2.74 4.93 18.51
C VAL A 187 -2.83 3.87 17.40
N PRO A 188 -3.71 2.85 17.51
CA PRO A 188 -3.86 1.87 16.46
C PRO A 188 -4.16 2.58 15.15
N ALA A 189 -3.31 2.36 14.15
CA ALA A 189 -3.43 2.93 12.81
C ALA A 189 -4.81 2.60 12.25
N GLN A 190 -5.72 3.53 12.44
CA GLN A 190 -6.92 3.65 11.65
C GLN A 190 -6.44 3.62 10.19
N ARG A 191 -7.03 2.79 9.33
CA ARG A 191 -6.76 2.84 7.87
C ARG A 191 -7.02 4.27 7.42
N GLN A 192 -5.99 5.11 7.45
CA GLN A 192 -6.13 6.54 7.25
C GLN A 192 -6.30 6.73 5.76
N ALA A 193 -7.45 7.31 5.42
CA ALA A 193 -7.77 7.79 4.10
C ALA A 193 -6.58 8.59 3.52
N VAL A 194 -6.23 8.28 2.28
CA VAL A 194 -4.98 8.67 1.61
C VAL A 194 -5.10 10.10 1.08
N VAL A 195 -6.26 10.43 0.53
CA VAL A 195 -6.56 11.73 -0.05
C VAL A 195 -6.80 12.76 1.06
N THR A 196 -7.65 12.46 2.05
CA THR A 196 -7.86 13.38 3.19
C THR A 196 -6.59 13.78 3.95
N ARG A 197 -5.50 13.00 3.85
CA ARG A 197 -4.21 13.35 4.46
C ARG A 197 -3.50 14.53 3.81
N THR A 198 -3.78 14.85 2.54
CA THR A 198 -3.16 16.01 1.87
C THR A 198 -3.75 17.34 2.36
N GLY A 199 -4.82 17.30 3.17
CA GLY A 199 -5.48 18.49 3.73
C GLY A 199 -6.45 19.18 2.76
N GLY A 200 -6.56 18.70 1.52
CA GLY A 200 -7.53 19.18 0.54
C GLY A 200 -8.95 18.69 0.85
N ALA A 201 -9.93 19.58 0.72
CA ALA A 201 -11.36 19.21 0.82
C ALA A 201 -11.85 18.49 -0.45
N THR A 202 -11.22 18.76 -1.60
CA THR A 202 -11.60 18.26 -2.92
C THR A 202 -10.38 17.71 -3.66
N PHE A 203 -10.62 16.67 -4.45
CA PHE A 203 -9.68 16.04 -5.36
C PHE A 203 -10.21 16.17 -6.79
N THR A 204 -9.40 16.67 -7.70
CA THR A 204 -9.79 17.04 -9.06
C THR A 204 -9.20 16.08 -10.08
N PHE A 205 -10.05 15.50 -10.92
CA PHE A 205 -9.66 14.80 -12.14
C PHE A 205 -9.84 15.75 -13.33
N GLU A 206 -8.80 16.02 -14.10
CA GLU A 206 -8.84 16.93 -15.24
C GLU A 206 -8.55 16.21 -16.55
N THR A 207 -9.35 16.48 -17.57
CA THR A 207 -9.02 16.21 -18.97
C THR A 207 -8.70 17.54 -19.67
N ALA A 208 -8.45 17.50 -20.98
CA ALA A 208 -8.29 18.73 -21.76
C ALA A 208 -9.53 19.65 -21.64
N ASP A 209 -10.73 19.08 -21.77
CA ASP A 209 -11.97 19.85 -21.94
C ASP A 209 -12.90 19.82 -20.72
N THR A 210 -12.74 18.85 -19.82
CA THR A 210 -13.64 18.63 -18.69
C THR A 210 -12.90 18.39 -17.38
N VAL A 211 -13.58 18.73 -16.29
CA VAL A 211 -13.08 18.64 -14.92
C VAL A 211 -14.11 17.91 -14.07
N ALA A 212 -13.65 17.00 -13.22
CA ALA A 212 -14.46 16.34 -12.20
C ALA A 212 -13.88 16.67 -10.81
N GLU A 213 -14.62 17.45 -10.03
CA GLU A 213 -14.28 17.76 -8.64
C GLU A 213 -14.99 16.77 -7.71
N VAL A 214 -14.21 16.03 -6.93
CA VAL A 214 -14.69 14.98 -6.06
C VAL A 214 -14.31 15.31 -4.61
N PRO A 215 -15.22 15.25 -3.63
CA PRO A 215 -14.85 15.40 -2.22
C PRO A 215 -13.76 14.39 -1.82
N ALA A 216 -12.79 14.79 -1.00
CA ALA A 216 -11.66 13.94 -0.63
C ALA A 216 -12.09 12.56 -0.07
N GLU A 217 -13.10 12.53 0.79
CA GLU A 217 -13.67 11.29 1.34
C GLU A 217 -14.23 10.36 0.26
N LEU A 218 -14.86 10.92 -0.77
CA LEU A 218 -15.39 10.15 -1.88
C LEU A 218 -14.25 9.63 -2.78
N ALA A 219 -13.19 10.41 -2.97
CA ALA A 219 -11.99 9.97 -3.67
C ALA A 219 -11.29 8.80 -2.93
N ASP A 220 -11.24 8.84 -1.60
CA ASP A 220 -10.78 7.71 -0.78
C ASP A 220 -11.67 6.47 -0.96
N GLY A 221 -12.98 6.66 -1.03
CA GLY A 221 -13.94 5.63 -1.40
C GLY A 221 -13.66 5.05 -2.80
N MET A 222 -13.32 5.88 -3.77
CA MET A 222 -12.96 5.46 -5.14
C MET A 222 -11.69 4.60 -5.14
N LEU A 223 -10.65 4.98 -4.40
CA LEU A 223 -9.40 4.22 -4.28
C LEU A 223 -9.61 2.86 -3.59
N MET A 224 -10.39 2.83 -2.52
CA MET A 224 -10.78 1.59 -1.85
C MET A 224 -11.52 0.66 -2.81
N VAL A 225 -12.49 1.19 -3.56
CA VAL A 225 -13.25 0.42 -4.54
C VAL A 225 -12.37 -0.07 -5.68
N GLY A 226 -11.47 0.76 -6.19
CA GLY A 226 -10.50 0.37 -7.21
C GLY A 226 -9.61 -0.78 -6.74
N THR A 227 -9.11 -0.71 -5.51
CA THR A 227 -8.32 -1.80 -4.89
C THR A 227 -9.13 -3.09 -4.75
N LEU A 228 -10.40 -3.00 -4.35
CA LEU A 228 -11.31 -4.15 -4.29
C LEU A 228 -11.53 -4.78 -5.68
N ILE A 229 -11.77 -3.96 -6.70
CA ILE A 229 -11.96 -4.40 -8.10
C ILE A 229 -10.72 -5.12 -8.62
N VAL A 230 -9.53 -4.56 -8.40
CA VAL A 230 -8.27 -5.15 -8.91
C VAL A 230 -7.93 -6.45 -8.19
N SER A 231 -8.17 -6.52 -6.89
CA SER A 231 -7.89 -7.74 -6.11
C SER A 231 -8.90 -8.85 -6.36
N ARG A 232 -10.15 -8.52 -6.70
CA ARG A 232 -11.24 -9.48 -6.96
C ARG A 232 -12.10 -9.02 -8.13
N PRO A 233 -11.63 -9.19 -9.38
CA PRO A 233 -12.33 -8.66 -10.54
C PRO A 233 -13.69 -9.33 -10.81
N GLY A 234 -13.92 -10.54 -10.30
CA GLY A 234 -15.17 -11.27 -10.50
C GLY A 234 -15.49 -11.41 -12.00
N GLY A 235 -16.72 -11.08 -12.41
CA GLY A 235 -17.16 -11.10 -13.81
C GLY A 235 -16.90 -9.81 -14.60
N MET A 236 -16.01 -8.92 -14.15
CA MET A 236 -15.74 -7.67 -14.86
C MET A 236 -14.88 -7.88 -16.12
N PRO A 237 -15.08 -7.08 -17.19
CA PRO A 237 -14.23 -7.15 -18.39
C PRO A 237 -12.76 -6.84 -18.06
N PRO A 238 -11.79 -7.63 -18.58
CA PRO A 238 -10.37 -7.48 -18.23
C PRO A 238 -9.80 -6.11 -18.64
N LYS A 239 -10.28 -5.53 -19.75
CA LYS A 239 -9.89 -4.18 -20.18
C LYS A 239 -10.25 -3.11 -19.14
N LEU A 240 -11.45 -3.19 -18.56
CA LEU A 240 -11.89 -2.26 -17.52
C LEU A 240 -11.08 -2.45 -16.23
N VAL A 241 -10.78 -3.69 -15.86
CA VAL A 241 -9.94 -3.99 -14.68
C VAL A 241 -8.54 -3.40 -14.86
N GLY A 242 -7.93 -3.55 -16.04
CA GLY A 242 -6.64 -2.95 -16.36
C GLY A 242 -6.65 -1.41 -16.31
N GLN A 243 -7.70 -0.78 -16.84
CA GLN A 243 -7.88 0.68 -16.76
C GLN A 243 -8.02 1.17 -15.31
N VAL A 244 -8.85 0.49 -14.51
CA VAL A 244 -9.02 0.80 -13.08
C VAL A 244 -7.70 0.64 -12.34
N GLN A 245 -6.96 -0.45 -12.60
CA GLN A 245 -5.66 -0.70 -12.00
C GLN A 245 -4.66 0.42 -12.32
N SER A 246 -4.52 0.78 -13.59
CA SER A 246 -3.61 1.85 -14.04
C SER A 246 -3.99 3.21 -13.44
N LEU A 247 -5.28 3.53 -13.40
CA LEU A 247 -5.78 4.77 -12.81
C LEU A 247 -5.50 4.84 -11.30
N VAL A 248 -5.87 3.81 -10.54
CA VAL A 248 -5.63 3.76 -9.08
C VAL A 248 -4.14 3.87 -8.79
N PHE A 249 -3.31 3.16 -9.56
CA PHE A 249 -1.86 3.21 -9.45
C PHE A 249 -1.32 4.63 -9.58
N ARG A 250 -1.68 5.33 -10.67
CA ARG A 250 -1.25 6.72 -10.92
C ARG A 250 -1.73 7.68 -9.84
N VAL A 251 -2.95 7.51 -9.33
CA VAL A 251 -3.49 8.34 -8.25
C VAL A 251 -2.70 8.14 -6.96
N GLU A 252 -2.46 6.90 -6.56
CA GLU A 252 -1.69 6.61 -5.35
C GLU A 252 -0.24 7.09 -5.46
N GLU A 253 0.42 6.86 -6.60
CA GLU A 253 1.78 7.34 -6.87
C GLU A 253 1.86 8.87 -6.77
N ARG A 254 0.88 9.58 -7.34
CA ARG A 254 0.82 11.05 -7.27
C ARG A 254 0.64 11.54 -5.84
N LEU A 255 -0.24 10.92 -5.07
CA LEU A 255 -0.47 11.25 -3.65
C LEU A 255 0.77 10.95 -2.80
N ALA A 256 1.43 9.81 -3.04
CA ALA A 256 2.64 9.42 -2.32
C ALA A 256 3.82 10.38 -2.59
N ALA A 257 3.89 10.97 -3.79
CA ALA A 257 4.88 11.98 -4.13
C ALA A 257 4.61 13.36 -3.50
N GLY A 258 3.58 13.49 -2.65
CA GLY A 258 3.13 14.78 -2.11
C GLY A 258 2.53 15.69 -3.20
N GLY A 259 2.07 15.11 -4.30
CA GLY A 259 1.45 15.84 -5.40
C GLY A 259 0.18 16.57 -4.98
N ALA A 260 -0.13 17.66 -5.68
CA ALA A 260 -1.36 18.42 -5.50
C ALA A 260 -2.61 17.54 -5.68
N ASP A 261 -3.74 18.00 -5.13
CA ASP A 261 -5.06 17.35 -5.20
C ASP A 261 -5.66 17.31 -6.62
N ARG A 262 -4.82 17.34 -7.67
CA ARG A 262 -5.22 17.36 -9.07
C ARG A 262 -4.46 16.32 -9.87
N ILE A 263 -5.19 15.57 -10.69
CA ILE A 263 -4.62 14.57 -11.58
C ILE A 263 -5.14 14.74 -13.00
N THR A 264 -4.23 14.69 -13.96
CA THR A 264 -4.61 14.65 -15.38
C THR A 264 -5.02 13.23 -15.75
N VAL A 265 -6.16 13.11 -16.41
CA VAL A 265 -6.78 11.86 -16.83
C VAL A 265 -6.84 11.85 -18.35
N GLU A 266 -6.41 10.74 -18.95
CA GLU A 266 -6.55 10.55 -20.40
C GLU A 266 -8.03 10.33 -20.77
N PRO A 267 -8.49 10.75 -21.96
CA PRO A 267 -9.87 10.53 -22.40
C PRO A 267 -10.32 9.06 -22.31
N ALA A 268 -9.39 8.12 -22.50
CA ALA A 268 -9.65 6.68 -22.39
C ALA A 268 -9.99 6.21 -20.97
N ASP A 269 -9.60 6.95 -19.93
CA ASP A 269 -9.80 6.62 -18.51
C ASP A 269 -10.99 7.33 -17.88
N VAL A 270 -11.62 8.28 -18.59
CA VAL A 270 -12.86 8.96 -18.18
C VAL A 270 -13.96 7.95 -17.77
N PRO A 271 -14.20 6.84 -18.50
CA PRO A 271 -15.16 5.82 -18.07
C PRO A 271 -14.78 5.14 -16.75
N ALA A 272 -13.48 4.92 -16.51
CA ALA A 272 -12.99 4.27 -15.28
C ALA A 272 -13.18 5.19 -14.06
N VAL A 273 -12.87 6.49 -14.18
CA VAL A 273 -13.14 7.48 -13.12
C VAL A 273 -14.64 7.55 -12.82
N THR A 274 -15.47 7.65 -13.86
CA THR A 274 -16.94 7.71 -13.72
C THR A 274 -17.48 6.45 -13.03
N PHE A 275 -16.98 5.28 -13.43
CA PHE A 275 -17.35 4.00 -12.83
C PHE A 275 -16.96 3.92 -11.35
N LEU A 276 -15.72 4.28 -11.00
CA LEU A 276 -15.25 4.30 -9.60
C LEU A 276 -16.07 5.27 -8.75
N HIS A 277 -16.35 6.47 -9.28
CA HIS A 277 -17.18 7.47 -8.61
C HIS A 277 -18.58 6.92 -8.31
N GLN A 278 -19.25 6.31 -9.30
CA GLN A 278 -20.56 5.68 -9.11
C GLN A 278 -20.51 4.56 -8.05
N GLN A 279 -19.52 3.67 -8.12
CA GLN A 279 -19.40 2.55 -7.18
C GLN A 279 -19.07 3.01 -5.74
N ALA A 280 -18.27 4.08 -5.60
CA ALA A 280 -17.98 4.67 -4.30
C ALA A 280 -19.24 5.30 -3.69
N ARG A 281 -20.01 6.07 -4.47
CA ARG A 281 -21.30 6.64 -4.03
C ARG A 281 -22.30 5.57 -3.63
N LEU A 282 -22.45 4.51 -4.44
CA LEU A 282 -23.34 3.40 -4.11
C LEU A 282 -22.99 2.75 -2.78
N ARG A 283 -21.70 2.53 -2.51
CA ARG A 283 -21.24 1.95 -1.24
C ARG A 283 -21.35 2.91 -0.06
N GLY A 284 -21.35 4.22 -0.29
CA GLY A 284 -21.67 5.22 0.74
C GLY A 284 -23.14 5.21 1.15
N LEU A 285 -24.04 4.80 0.26
CA LEU A 285 -25.49 4.76 0.51
C LEU A 285 -26.00 3.40 1.04
N LEU A 286 -25.25 2.33 0.80
CA LEU A 286 -25.66 0.98 1.17
C LEU A 286 -25.05 0.55 2.51
N PRO A 287 -25.78 -0.21 3.36
CA PRO A 287 -25.20 -0.78 4.56
C PRO A 287 -24.01 -1.68 4.23
N VAL A 288 -22.85 -1.34 4.78
CA VAL A 288 -21.60 -2.10 4.60
C VAL A 288 -21.37 -3.02 5.80
N ARG A 289 -21.02 -4.28 5.51
CA ARG A 289 -20.57 -5.27 6.50
C ARG A 289 -19.28 -5.94 6.01
N THR A 290 -18.55 -6.54 6.94
CA THR A 290 -17.35 -7.33 6.63
C THR A 290 -17.70 -8.80 6.74
N LEU A 291 -17.68 -9.53 5.64
CA LEU A 291 -17.76 -10.98 5.62
C LEU A 291 -16.37 -11.56 5.81
N ARG A 292 -16.15 -12.23 6.94
CA ARG A 292 -14.94 -12.97 7.28
C ARG A 292 -15.14 -14.44 6.94
N THR A 293 -14.33 -14.97 6.04
CA THR A 293 -14.36 -16.39 5.66
C THR A 293 -13.14 -17.09 6.23
N CYS A 294 -13.34 -18.05 7.14
CA CYS A 294 -12.23 -18.78 7.74
C CYS A 294 -11.37 -19.44 6.64
N THR A 295 -10.05 -19.24 6.68
CA THR A 295 -9.15 -19.81 5.68
C THR A 295 -9.07 -21.33 5.77
N THR A 296 -9.24 -21.89 6.97
CA THR A 296 -9.18 -23.34 7.24
C THR A 296 -10.48 -24.06 6.86
N CYS A 297 -11.61 -23.71 7.49
CA CYS A 297 -12.87 -24.46 7.35
C CYS A 297 -13.92 -23.76 6.47
N ARG A 298 -13.58 -22.61 5.87
CA ARG A 298 -14.46 -21.81 4.99
C ARG A 298 -15.77 -21.34 5.63
N LEU A 299 -15.89 -21.39 6.96
CA LEU A 299 -17.04 -20.83 7.65
C LEU A 299 -17.09 -19.31 7.45
N GLU A 300 -18.25 -18.85 6.99
CA GLU A 300 -18.56 -17.45 6.77
C GLU A 300 -19.17 -16.81 8.04
N LYS A 301 -18.64 -15.66 8.46
CA LYS A 301 -19.18 -14.84 9.54
C LYS A 301 -19.30 -13.40 9.07
N VAL A 302 -20.50 -12.85 9.14
CA VAL A 302 -20.71 -11.42 8.89
C VAL A 302 -20.45 -10.65 10.18
N ALA A 303 -19.51 -9.73 10.13
CA ALA A 303 -19.19 -8.79 11.19
C ALA A 303 -19.72 -7.39 10.84
N ASN A 304 -20.33 -6.72 11.83
CA ASN A 304 -20.69 -5.32 11.71
C ASN A 304 -19.50 -4.47 12.22
N PRO A 305 -18.79 -3.74 11.33
CA PRO A 305 -17.62 -2.96 11.74
C PRO A 305 -17.98 -1.83 12.72
N GLU A 306 -19.20 -1.29 12.67
CA GLU A 306 -19.64 -0.25 13.60
C GLU A 306 -19.85 -0.80 15.01
N MET A 307 -20.43 -2.01 15.11
CA MET A 307 -20.57 -2.71 16.39
C MET A 307 -19.21 -3.08 16.97
N GLU A 308 -18.27 -3.56 16.15
CA GLU A 308 -16.90 -3.85 16.61
C GLU A 308 -16.21 -2.59 17.12
N ARG A 309 -16.33 -1.47 16.42
CA ARG A 309 -15.80 -0.17 16.88
C ARG A 309 -16.45 0.28 18.18
N MET A 310 -17.77 0.11 18.31
CA MET A 310 -18.49 0.47 19.54
C MET A 310 -18.05 -0.41 20.71
N GLN A 311 -17.92 -1.73 20.51
CA GLN A 311 -17.44 -2.67 21.52
C GLN A 311 -15.99 -2.38 21.92
N GLU A 312 -15.12 -2.07 20.96
CA GLU A 312 -13.73 -1.68 21.23
C GLU A 312 -13.66 -0.37 22.02
N ARG A 313 -14.51 0.63 21.69
CA ARG A 313 -14.61 1.86 22.48
C ARG A 313 -15.08 1.58 23.90
N THR A 314 -16.15 0.78 24.08
CA THR A 314 -16.66 0.39 25.40
C THR A 314 -15.65 -0.41 26.20
N ARG A 315 -14.86 -1.27 25.54
CA ARG A 315 -13.77 -2.00 26.17
C ARG A 315 -12.69 -1.03 26.66
N ARG A 316 -12.24 -0.11 25.82
CA ARG A 316 -11.26 0.92 26.20
C ARG A 316 -11.74 1.81 27.35
N THR A 317 -13.01 2.25 27.33
CA THR A 317 -13.55 3.07 28.43
C THR A 317 -13.66 2.27 29.72
N ARG A 318 -14.04 0.99 29.66
CA ARG A 318 -14.04 0.09 30.82
C ARG A 318 -12.64 -0.14 31.37
N ASP A 319 -11.65 -0.35 30.50
CA ASP A 319 -10.25 -0.53 30.89
C ASP A 319 -9.73 0.72 31.63
N LEU A 320 -10.02 1.92 31.10
CA LEU A 320 -9.67 3.19 31.74
C LEU A 320 -10.40 3.38 33.08
N ALA A 321 -11.70 3.10 33.17
CA ALA A 321 -12.45 3.23 34.42
C ALA A 321 -11.93 2.27 35.51
N SER A 322 -11.54 1.05 35.13
CA SER A 322 -10.98 0.06 36.05
C SER A 322 -9.57 0.40 36.57
N SER A 323 -8.89 1.38 35.94
CA SER A 323 -7.56 1.85 36.35
C SER A 323 -7.59 2.82 37.54
N ILE A 324 -8.74 3.45 37.81
CA ILE A 324 -8.87 4.51 38.83
C ILE A 324 -9.28 3.95 40.21
N SER A 325 -9.88 2.76 40.28
CA SER A 325 -10.47 2.22 41.53
C SER A 325 -9.64 1.15 42.26
N GLY A 326 -8.34 1.00 41.96
CA GLY A 326 -7.50 -0.03 42.57
C GLY A 326 -6.59 0.49 43.69
N LEU A 327 -6.90 0.18 44.95
CA LEU A 327 -5.97 0.25 46.08
C LEU A 327 -4.68 -0.53 45.75
N VAL A 328 -3.57 0.16 45.97
CA VAL A 328 -2.22 -0.13 45.45
C VAL A 328 -1.65 -1.43 46.04
N THR A 329 -1.65 -2.51 45.27
CA THR A 329 -0.74 -3.66 45.49
C THR A 329 0.06 -3.97 44.21
N PRO A 330 1.41 -3.95 44.26
CA PRO A 330 2.26 -4.01 43.06
C PRO A 330 2.18 -5.32 42.25
N TYR A 331 1.74 -6.43 42.86
CA TYR A 331 1.58 -7.71 42.17
C TYR A 331 0.33 -7.77 41.27
N VAL A 332 -0.72 -6.99 41.58
CA VAL A 332 -1.93 -6.91 40.74
C VAL A 332 -1.67 -6.08 39.47
N LEU A 333 -0.75 -5.12 39.52
CA LEU A 333 -0.37 -4.29 38.37
C LEU A 333 0.32 -5.09 37.26
N ALA A 334 1.22 -6.02 37.60
CA ALA A 334 1.90 -6.85 36.61
C ALA A 334 0.95 -7.86 35.92
N GLY A 335 0.06 -8.50 36.67
CA GLY A 335 -0.95 -9.41 36.10
C GLY A 335 -1.98 -8.69 35.21
N ARG A 336 -2.39 -7.47 35.59
CA ARG A 336 -3.33 -6.67 34.77
C ARG A 336 -2.70 -6.12 33.49
N LEU A 337 -1.41 -5.76 33.50
CA LEU A 337 -0.70 -5.34 32.28
C LEU A 337 -0.63 -6.46 31.23
N VAL A 338 -0.47 -7.72 31.65
CA VAL A 338 -0.51 -8.88 30.75
C VAL A 338 -1.92 -9.12 30.20
N GLN A 339 -2.97 -8.91 31.00
CA GLN A 339 -4.36 -9.03 30.53
C GLN A 339 -4.78 -7.92 29.56
N LEU A 340 -4.28 -6.69 29.75
CA LEU A 340 -4.54 -5.57 28.85
C LEU A 340 -3.91 -5.77 27.47
N ASN A 341 -2.79 -6.51 27.38
CA ASN A 341 -2.11 -6.78 26.11
C ASN A 341 -2.66 -8.00 25.37
N ASN A 342 -3.48 -8.84 26.02
CA ASN A 342 -4.20 -9.94 25.39
C ASN A 342 -5.45 -9.42 24.66
N LYS A 343 -5.23 -8.62 23.62
CA LYS A 343 -6.22 -8.49 22.55
C LYS A 343 -6.26 -9.85 21.87
N GLY A 344 -7.24 -10.67 22.23
CA GLY A 344 -7.53 -11.91 21.51
C GLY A 344 -7.63 -11.66 20.00
N PRO A 345 -7.46 -12.70 19.18
CA PRO A 345 -7.44 -12.55 17.74
C PRO A 345 -8.70 -11.84 17.25
N ALA A 346 -8.56 -10.91 16.30
CA ALA A 346 -9.68 -10.13 15.74
C ALA A 346 -10.78 -11.04 15.12
N PHE A 347 -10.42 -12.28 14.82
CA PHE A 347 -11.32 -13.34 14.42
C PHE A 347 -10.89 -14.66 15.07
N ALA A 348 -11.85 -15.36 15.66
CA ALA A 348 -11.69 -16.76 16.04
C ALA A 348 -12.85 -17.54 15.40
N CYS A 349 -12.52 -18.50 14.54
CA CYS A 349 -13.54 -19.32 13.90
C CYS A 349 -14.25 -20.19 14.95
N PRO A 350 -15.59 -20.11 15.09
CA PRO A 350 -16.31 -20.91 16.08
C PRO A 350 -16.30 -22.42 15.76
N ARG A 351 -15.99 -22.81 14.52
CA ARG A 351 -15.98 -24.22 14.11
C ARG A 351 -14.63 -24.91 14.33
N CYS A 352 -13.53 -24.26 13.95
CA CYS A 352 -12.20 -24.88 13.97
C CYS A 352 -11.16 -24.11 14.80
N GLN A 353 -11.56 -23.03 15.49
CA GLN A 353 -10.69 -22.16 16.27
C GLN A 353 -9.53 -21.51 15.47
N GLY A 354 -9.57 -21.57 14.13
CA GLY A 354 -8.63 -20.86 13.27
C GLY A 354 -8.71 -19.35 13.48
N MET A 355 -7.56 -18.70 13.53
CA MET A 355 -7.44 -17.26 13.79
C MET A 355 -7.41 -16.40 12.51
N ASP A 356 -7.28 -17.05 11.35
CA ASP A 356 -7.18 -16.38 10.06
C ASP A 356 -8.52 -16.41 9.31
N ALA A 357 -8.87 -15.27 8.72
CA ALA A 357 -10.01 -15.14 7.83
C ALA A 357 -9.72 -14.25 6.62
N ASP A 358 -10.24 -14.64 5.47
CA ASP A 358 -10.35 -13.78 4.32
C ASP A 358 -11.45 -12.76 4.56
N GLU A 359 -11.07 -11.49 4.68
CA GLU A 359 -12.03 -10.40 4.82
C GLU A 359 -12.52 -9.93 3.44
N THR A 360 -13.83 -9.78 3.32
CA THR A 360 -14.50 -9.29 2.12
C THR A 360 -15.55 -8.27 2.52
N VAL A 361 -15.64 -7.16 1.80
CA VAL A 361 -16.66 -6.15 2.04
C VAL A 361 -17.93 -6.59 1.33
N VAL A 362 -19.04 -6.67 2.06
CA VAL A 362 -20.36 -7.04 1.52
C VAL A 362 -21.38 -5.93 1.78
N THR A 363 -22.31 -5.78 0.85
CA THR A 363 -23.47 -4.90 0.97
C THR A 363 -24.75 -5.72 0.92
N TYR A 364 -25.90 -5.10 1.20
CA TYR A 364 -27.20 -5.76 1.18
C TYR A 364 -28.12 -5.07 0.19
N CYS A 365 -28.88 -5.84 -0.58
CA CYS A 365 -29.92 -5.28 -1.44
C CYS A 365 -31.02 -4.64 -0.58
N GLN A 366 -31.27 -3.35 -0.76
CA GLN A 366 -32.31 -2.64 -0.01
C GLN A 366 -33.73 -3.17 -0.30
N LYS A 367 -33.96 -3.77 -1.48
CA LYS A 367 -35.28 -4.30 -1.86
C LYS A 367 -35.57 -5.68 -1.28
N CYS A 368 -34.61 -6.60 -1.30
CA CYS A 368 -34.85 -8.01 -0.92
C CYS A 368 -33.97 -8.54 0.22
N GLY A 369 -33.07 -7.73 0.76
CA GLY A 369 -32.15 -8.12 1.83
C GLY A 369 -31.05 -9.11 1.42
N ASP A 370 -30.95 -9.45 0.13
CA ASP A 370 -29.93 -10.39 -0.34
C ASP A 370 -28.52 -9.83 -0.19
N ARG A 371 -27.59 -10.67 0.30
CA ARG A 371 -26.20 -10.30 0.54
C ARG A 371 -25.44 -10.22 -0.79
N ARG A 372 -24.75 -9.12 -1.02
CA ARG A 372 -24.01 -8.81 -2.25
C ARG A 372 -22.52 -8.69 -1.92
N ALA A 373 -21.74 -9.61 -2.46
CA ALA A 373 -20.27 -9.63 -2.29
C ALA A 373 -19.54 -9.16 -3.56
N GLU A 374 -20.29 -8.75 -4.59
CA GLU A 374 -19.72 -8.32 -5.86
C GLU A 374 -18.93 -7.02 -5.73
N THR A 375 -17.80 -6.97 -6.43
CA THR A 375 -16.94 -5.78 -6.49
C THR A 375 -17.53 -4.65 -7.34
N ALA A 376 -18.47 -4.96 -8.23
CA ALA A 376 -19.25 -3.99 -8.97
C ALA A 376 -20.75 -4.21 -8.76
N LEU A 377 -21.41 -3.27 -8.11
CA LEU A 377 -22.85 -3.26 -7.90
C LEU A 377 -23.53 -2.71 -9.14
N ARG A 378 -24.23 -3.58 -9.89
CA ARG A 378 -25.04 -3.22 -11.06
C ARG A 378 -26.51 -3.50 -10.78
N THR A 379 -26.89 -4.77 -10.82
CA THR A 379 -28.24 -5.23 -10.49
C THR A 379 -28.18 -6.34 -9.43
N CYS A 380 -29.26 -6.51 -8.69
CA CYS A 380 -29.44 -7.67 -7.80
C CYS A 380 -29.94 -8.87 -8.62
N PRO A 381 -29.25 -10.03 -8.65
CA PRO A 381 -29.64 -11.20 -9.43
C PRO A 381 -30.92 -11.83 -8.90
N LYS A 382 -31.22 -11.65 -7.61
CA LYS A 382 -32.42 -12.22 -6.97
C LYS A 382 -33.69 -11.44 -7.32
N CYS A 383 -33.67 -10.11 -7.20
CA CYS A 383 -34.88 -9.28 -7.37
C CYS A 383 -34.80 -8.24 -8.50
N GLN A 384 -33.71 -8.28 -9.30
CA GLN A 384 -33.41 -7.38 -10.42
C GLN A 384 -33.42 -5.89 -10.07
N PHE A 385 -33.25 -5.55 -8.79
CA PHE A 385 -33.11 -4.17 -8.36
C PHE A 385 -31.84 -3.55 -8.98
N ASP A 386 -32.01 -2.44 -9.71
CA ASP A 386 -30.89 -1.66 -10.24
C ASP A 386 -30.31 -0.77 -9.13
N PHE A 387 -29.08 -1.05 -8.72
CA PHE A 387 -28.43 -0.25 -7.68
C PHE A 387 -28.20 1.19 -8.16
N ARG A 388 -28.01 1.41 -9.47
CA ARG A 388 -27.71 2.73 -10.03
C ARG A 388 -28.85 3.72 -9.85
N SER A 389 -30.08 3.25 -9.70
CA SER A 389 -31.22 4.12 -9.41
C SER A 389 -31.08 4.88 -8.09
N LEU A 390 -30.19 4.44 -7.18
CA LEU A 390 -29.93 5.10 -5.90
C LEU A 390 -29.08 6.38 -6.02
N ILE A 391 -28.24 6.51 -7.04
CA ILE A 391 -27.22 7.60 -7.10
C ILE A 391 -27.62 8.79 -7.96
N GLY A 392 -28.79 8.79 -8.59
CA GLY A 392 -29.21 9.86 -9.51
C GLY A 392 -28.29 9.98 -10.73
N ALA A 393 -28.75 10.72 -11.75
CA ALA A 393 -28.01 10.91 -13.01
C ALA A 393 -27.06 12.13 -12.97
N GLU A 394 -26.49 12.46 -11.81
CA GLU A 394 -25.64 13.64 -11.69
C GLU A 394 -24.33 13.45 -12.47
N PRO A 395 -24.02 14.33 -13.46
CA PRO A 395 -22.82 14.20 -14.25
C PRO A 395 -21.58 14.53 -13.41
N VAL A 396 -20.64 13.58 -13.37
CA VAL A 396 -19.37 13.72 -12.65
C VAL A 396 -18.48 14.79 -13.29
N TRP A 397 -18.53 14.89 -14.62
CA TRP A 397 -17.69 15.75 -15.43
C TRP A 397 -18.44 17.03 -15.80
N ARG A 398 -17.78 18.18 -15.59
CA ARG A 398 -18.26 19.50 -15.99
C ARG A 398 -17.31 20.10 -17.04
N PRO A 399 -17.81 20.88 -18.01
CA PRO A 399 -16.94 21.60 -18.94
C PRO A 399 -15.95 22.49 -18.17
N ARG A 400 -14.67 22.51 -18.58
CA ARG A 400 -13.62 23.30 -17.92
C ARG A 400 -13.97 24.78 -17.83
N ALA A 401 -14.63 25.32 -18.87
CA ALA A 401 -15.08 26.71 -18.91
C ALA A 401 -16.12 27.07 -17.84
N ALA A 402 -16.85 26.07 -17.28
CA ALA A 402 -17.84 26.29 -16.24
C ALA A 402 -17.21 26.44 -14.84
N VAL A 403 -15.96 26.00 -14.65
CA VAL A 403 -15.21 26.21 -13.41
C VAL A 403 -14.61 27.63 -13.46
N ARG A 404 -15.44 28.64 -13.22
CA ARG A 404 -15.00 30.04 -13.11
C ARG A 404 -13.95 30.13 -12.01
N ALA A 405 -12.81 30.74 -12.35
CA ALA A 405 -11.88 31.29 -11.38
C ALA A 405 -12.67 32.06 -10.33
N LEU A 406 -12.52 31.68 -9.05
CA LEU A 406 -12.93 32.55 -7.94
C LEU A 406 -12.38 33.94 -8.25
N PRO A 407 -13.20 35.01 -8.17
CA PRO A 407 -12.67 36.35 -8.28
C PRO A 407 -11.60 36.47 -7.19
N GLY A 408 -10.35 36.68 -7.61
CA GLY A 408 -9.29 37.06 -6.68
C GLY A 408 -9.78 38.28 -5.88
N PRO A 409 -9.31 38.46 -4.64
CA PRO A 409 -9.71 39.61 -3.82
C PRO A 409 -9.59 40.88 -4.67
N GLN A 410 -10.72 41.54 -4.91
CA GLN A 410 -10.70 42.86 -5.52
C GLN A 410 -9.79 43.71 -4.64
N PRO A 411 -8.73 44.33 -5.19
CA PRO A 411 -8.00 45.33 -4.43
C PRO A 411 -9.00 46.42 -4.09
N ASP A 412 -9.20 46.64 -2.79
CA ASP A 412 -9.99 47.76 -2.28
C ASP A 412 -9.55 49.03 -3.01
N GLY A 413 -10.52 49.64 -3.69
CA GLY A 413 -10.34 50.84 -4.48
C GLY A 413 -9.68 51.93 -3.64
N HIS A 414 -8.38 52.10 -3.83
CA HIS A 414 -7.72 53.35 -3.53
C HIS A 414 -7.96 54.27 -4.72
N PRO A 415 -8.53 55.48 -4.52
CA PRO A 415 -8.70 56.44 -5.60
C PRO A 415 -7.32 56.81 -6.17
N ALA A 416 -7.27 56.88 -7.50
CA ALA A 416 -6.07 57.14 -8.27
C ALA A 416 -5.34 58.42 -7.82
N PRO A 417 -4.05 58.36 -7.45
CA PRO A 417 -3.24 59.56 -7.31
C PRO A 417 -2.88 60.12 -8.69
N ALA A 418 -2.99 61.45 -8.79
CA ALA A 418 -2.80 62.24 -10.00
C ALA A 418 -1.49 61.95 -10.74
N ALA A 419 -1.59 61.92 -12.06
CA ALA A 419 -0.49 61.77 -13.00
C ALA A 419 0.62 62.80 -12.75
N ARG A 420 1.87 62.33 -12.70
CA ARG A 420 3.07 63.17 -12.82
C ARG A 420 3.63 63.11 -14.24
N PRO A 421 4.24 64.19 -14.75
CA PRO A 421 4.60 64.33 -16.16
C PRO A 421 5.80 63.47 -16.55
N VAL A 422 5.75 63.01 -17.80
CA VAL A 422 6.76 62.22 -18.50
C VAL A 422 7.99 63.08 -18.83
N THR A 423 9.18 62.62 -18.44
CA THR A 423 10.45 63.10 -18.98
C THR A 423 10.90 62.21 -20.15
N PRO A 424 11.29 62.79 -21.30
CA PRO A 424 11.70 62.03 -22.48
C PRO A 424 13.14 61.53 -22.37
N SER A 425 13.39 60.28 -22.74
CA SER A 425 14.74 59.77 -23.01
C SER A 425 14.95 59.57 -24.51
N ALA A 426 16.03 60.17 -25.00
CA ALA A 426 16.49 60.21 -26.38
C ALA A 426 17.30 58.94 -26.78
N PRO A 427 17.65 58.76 -28.07
CA PRO A 427 17.71 57.45 -28.75
C PRO A 427 19.11 56.94 -29.14
N GLY A 428 19.16 55.65 -29.52
CA GLY A 428 20.13 55.03 -30.43
C GLY A 428 21.43 54.53 -29.77
N ALA A 429 22.11 53.46 -30.22
CA ALA A 429 22.04 52.65 -31.44
C ALA A 429 22.91 51.35 -31.22
N PRO A 430 23.50 50.66 -32.21
CA PRO A 430 23.09 49.31 -32.63
C PRO A 430 24.23 48.25 -32.64
N GLY A 431 23.90 46.99 -32.97
CA GLY A 431 24.79 46.15 -33.80
C GLY A 431 25.16 44.75 -33.29
N GLY A 432 25.16 43.80 -34.24
CA GLY A 432 25.78 42.46 -34.16
C GLY A 432 24.77 41.32 -34.36
N SER A 433 24.45 40.87 -35.59
CA SER A 433 25.23 39.90 -36.40
C SER A 433 25.91 38.84 -35.53
N GLY A 434 25.71 37.54 -35.64
CA GLY A 434 25.08 36.67 -36.64
C GLY A 434 25.78 35.31 -36.51
N ALA A 435 25.11 34.19 -36.76
CA ALA A 435 25.74 32.93 -37.22
C ALA A 435 24.69 31.85 -37.43
N ALA A 436 24.82 31.18 -38.57
CA ALA A 436 23.94 30.16 -39.10
C ALA A 436 24.34 28.75 -38.60
N ARG A 437 23.32 27.86 -38.57
CA ARG A 437 23.24 26.45 -39.02
C ARG A 437 24.55 25.60 -39.09
N PRO A 438 24.46 24.29 -38.75
CA PRO A 438 23.94 23.36 -39.78
C PRO A 438 22.99 22.27 -39.31
N VAL A 439 22.17 21.88 -40.29
CA VAL A 439 21.36 20.68 -40.39
C VAL A 439 22.27 19.52 -40.79
N VAL A 440 22.18 18.38 -40.12
CA VAL A 440 22.71 17.11 -40.62
C VAL A 440 21.54 16.19 -40.88
N GLY A 441 21.44 15.71 -42.11
CA GLY A 441 20.45 14.73 -42.54
C GLY A 441 21.09 13.38 -42.89
N VAL A 442 20.19 12.39 -42.94
CA VAL A 442 20.22 11.15 -43.74
C VAL A 442 21.14 10.01 -43.28
N ALA A 443 20.51 8.87 -42.93
CA ALA A 443 20.87 7.57 -43.51
C ALA A 443 19.70 6.58 -43.39
N ALA A 444 19.35 5.99 -44.53
CA ALA A 444 18.32 4.98 -44.73
C ALA A 444 18.81 3.55 -44.42
N ALA A 445 17.85 2.64 -44.32
CA ALA A 445 17.98 1.20 -44.03
C ALA A 445 18.85 0.39 -45.03
N PRO A 446 19.21 -0.83 -44.63
CA PRO A 446 19.00 -1.99 -45.51
C PRO A 446 18.33 -3.20 -44.79
N PRO A 447 17.49 -4.01 -45.48
CA PRO A 447 17.21 -5.42 -45.17
C PRO A 447 17.98 -6.34 -46.16
N PRO A 448 17.76 -7.67 -46.21
CA PRO A 448 17.48 -8.68 -45.18
C PRO A 448 18.57 -9.80 -45.17
N GLY A 449 18.58 -10.66 -44.15
CA GLY A 449 19.42 -11.87 -44.11
C GLY A 449 18.60 -13.09 -43.71
N GLY A 450 18.40 -14.01 -44.66
CA GLY A 450 17.71 -15.29 -44.45
C GLY A 450 18.55 -16.33 -43.74
N GLY A 451 17.87 -17.27 -43.07
CA GLY A 451 18.44 -18.47 -42.46
C GLY A 451 17.38 -19.58 -42.35
N PRO A 452 17.79 -20.86 -42.32
CA PRO A 452 17.13 -22.01 -42.96
C PRO A 452 16.03 -22.71 -42.13
N PRO A 453 15.26 -23.65 -42.73
CA PRO A 453 14.15 -24.34 -42.07
C PRO A 453 14.66 -25.40 -41.11
N VAL A 454 14.03 -25.51 -39.93
CA VAL A 454 14.23 -26.64 -39.01
C VAL A 454 12.94 -27.47 -38.97
N ALA A 455 13.18 -28.77 -39.06
CA ALA A 455 12.26 -29.84 -39.37
C ALA A 455 11.23 -30.10 -38.28
N GLY A 456 10.18 -30.81 -38.69
CA GLY A 456 9.04 -31.15 -37.86
C GLY A 456 9.28 -32.24 -36.82
N THR A 457 8.19 -32.50 -36.10
CA THR A 457 7.77 -33.69 -35.33
C THR A 457 8.21 -33.80 -33.86
N PRO A 458 7.46 -34.54 -33.00
CA PRO A 458 6.14 -35.19 -33.18
C PRO A 458 5.08 -34.81 -32.13
N VAL A 459 3.84 -35.12 -32.50
CA VAL A 459 2.61 -35.13 -31.68
C VAL A 459 2.69 -36.26 -30.63
N PRO A 460 2.43 -36.00 -29.33
CA PRO A 460 2.19 -37.06 -28.36
C PRO A 460 0.73 -37.55 -28.40
N PRO A 461 0.49 -38.85 -28.11
CA PRO A 461 -0.80 -39.50 -28.28
C PRO A 461 -1.83 -39.06 -27.23
N THR A 462 -3.07 -39.01 -27.68
CA THR A 462 -4.30 -38.83 -26.92
C THR A 462 -4.45 -39.93 -25.86
N ALA A 463 -4.18 -39.59 -24.59
CA ALA A 463 -4.54 -40.43 -23.45
C ALA A 463 -6.04 -40.28 -23.19
N GLY A 464 -6.78 -41.38 -23.30
CA GLY A 464 -8.20 -41.45 -23.03
C GLY A 464 -8.53 -41.09 -21.58
N ALA A 465 -9.44 -40.13 -21.41
CA ALA A 465 -10.05 -39.83 -20.13
C ALA A 465 -11.03 -40.94 -19.75
N GLN A 466 -10.60 -41.87 -18.90
CA GLN A 466 -11.51 -42.72 -18.13
C GLN A 466 -12.26 -41.87 -17.11
N ARG A 467 -13.59 -41.84 -17.21
CA ARG A 467 -14.48 -41.29 -16.18
C ARG A 467 -14.39 -42.14 -14.90
N PRO A 468 -14.20 -41.55 -13.71
CA PRO A 468 -14.42 -42.25 -12.45
C PRO A 468 -15.93 -42.53 -12.29
N GLY A 469 -16.26 -43.78 -11.99
CA GLY A 469 -17.63 -44.26 -11.77
C GLY A 469 -18.31 -43.61 -10.56
N VAL A 470 -19.62 -43.44 -10.71
CA VAL A 470 -20.55 -43.01 -9.66
C VAL A 470 -20.78 -44.17 -8.69
N PRO A 471 -20.64 -44.00 -7.36
CA PRO A 471 -20.98 -45.03 -6.40
C PRO A 471 -22.51 -45.21 -6.28
N PRO A 472 -23.02 -46.44 -6.11
CA PRO A 472 -24.45 -46.70 -5.96
C PRO A 472 -24.98 -46.19 -4.61
N ALA A 473 -26.23 -45.69 -4.64
CA ALA A 473 -26.96 -45.24 -3.45
C ALA A 473 -27.27 -46.42 -2.50
N PRO A 474 -27.28 -46.20 -1.18
CA PRO A 474 -27.65 -47.23 -0.21
C PRO A 474 -29.16 -47.55 -0.26
N PRO A 475 -29.54 -48.81 0.05
CA PRO A 475 -30.94 -49.25 0.05
C PRO A 475 -31.75 -48.61 1.19
N ALA A 476 -33.05 -48.45 0.92
CA ALA A 476 -34.07 -47.85 1.77
C ALA A 476 -34.40 -48.67 3.02
#